data_AF-A0A6N9VPM0-F1
#
_entry.id   AF-A0A6N9VPM0-F1
#
_cell.length_a   1.000
_cell.length_b   1.000
_cell.length_c   1.000
_cell.angle_alpha   90.00
_cell.angle_beta   90.00
_cell.angle_gamma   90.00
#
_symmetry.space_group_name_H-M   'P 1'
#
loop_
_entity.id
_entity.type
_entity.pdbx_description
1 polymer ?
#
loop_
_entity_poly.entity_id
_entity_poly.type
_entity_poly.pdbx_seq_one_letter_code
_entity_poly.pdbx_strand_id
1 'polypeptide(L)' 'SPSMVRLTFGGEELALFESGGRDQSLSLFLPHPGQREPRVPVEAGENWWAVYRAMPEEERAVMRSYTVRAQRRADDGT' A
#
# COMPACT_ATOMS: atom_id res chain seq x y z
N SER A 1 -20.21 -10.12 -2.66
CA SER A 1 -20.20 -11.60 -2.58
C SER A 1 -19.69 -12.00 -1.20
N PRO A 2 -19.87 -13.25 -0.76
CA PRO A 2 -19.47 -13.69 0.59
C PRO A 2 -17.95 -13.69 0.85
N SER A 3 -17.13 -13.74 -0.20
CA SER A 3 -15.66 -13.87 -0.13
C SER A 3 -14.90 -12.63 -0.58
N MET A 4 -15.58 -11.53 -0.90
CA MET A 4 -14.95 -10.30 -1.37
C MET A 4 -15.25 -9.15 -0.41
N VAL A 5 -14.19 -8.60 0.17
CA VAL A 5 -14.26 -7.40 0.99
C VAL A 5 -13.74 -6.22 0.17
N ARG A 6 -14.43 -5.07 0.28
CA ARG A 6 -14.00 -3.81 -0.33
C ARG A 6 -13.43 -2.91 0.77
N LEU A 7 -12.16 -2.55 0.64
CA LEU A 7 -11.50 -1.59 1.50
C LEU A 7 -11.46 -0.22 0.83
N THR A 8 -11.63 0.83 1.63
CA THR A 8 -11.42 2.22 1.22
C THR A 8 -10.30 2.78 2.08
N PHE A 9 -9.26 3.28 1.43
CA PHE A 9 -8.22 4.08 2.06
C PHE A 9 -8.54 5.56 1.84
N GLY A 10 -8.25 6.38 2.85
CA GLY A 10 -8.38 7.84 2.83
C GLY A 10 -7.23 8.46 3.62
N GLY A 11 -7.19 9.78 3.68
CA GLY A 11 -6.10 10.54 4.28
C GLY A 11 -5.59 11.61 3.31
N GLU A 12 -5.04 12.70 3.85
CA GLU A 12 -4.49 13.81 3.07
C GLU A 12 -3.28 13.36 2.23
N GLU A 13 -2.58 12.31 2.67
CA GLU A 13 -1.44 11.70 1.99
C GLU A 13 -1.81 11.10 0.62
N LEU A 14 -3.10 10.89 0.36
CA LEU A 14 -3.61 10.41 -0.93
C LEU A 14 -4.01 11.53 -1.89
N ALA A 15 -3.84 12.81 -1.53
CA ALA A 15 -4.22 13.95 -2.38
C ALA A 15 -3.54 13.94 -3.77
N LEU A 16 -2.34 13.36 -3.85
CA LEU A 16 -1.58 13.22 -5.10
C LEU A 16 -1.61 11.81 -5.69
N PHE A 17 -2.37 10.90 -5.08
CA PHE A 17 -2.50 9.54 -5.59
C PHE A 17 -3.30 9.56 -6.89
N GLU A 18 -2.76 8.96 -7.95
CA GLU A 18 -3.46 8.81 -9.22
C GLU A 18 -3.42 7.35 -9.69
N SER A 19 -4.60 6.82 -10.02
CA SER A 19 -4.72 5.49 -10.61
C SER A 19 -4.60 5.61 -12.13
N GLY A 20 -3.68 4.84 -12.73
CA GLY A 20 -3.47 4.78 -14.18
C GLY A 20 -4.62 4.16 -14.99
N GLY A 21 -5.77 3.89 -14.37
CA GLY A 21 -6.97 3.37 -15.02
C GLY A 21 -7.31 1.94 -14.58
N ARG A 22 -7.99 1.21 -15.47
CA ARG A 22 -8.41 -0.17 -15.18
C ARG A 22 -7.18 -1.07 -14.97
N ASP A 23 -7.30 -1.98 -14.02
CA ASP A 23 -6.29 -2.98 -13.69
C ASP A 23 -4.96 -2.42 -13.15
N GLN A 24 -4.90 -1.13 -12.79
CA GLN A 24 -3.76 -0.56 -12.08
C GLN A 24 -3.51 -1.33 -10.78
N SER A 25 -2.33 -1.96 -10.68
CA SER A 25 -1.90 -2.65 -9.47
C SER A 25 -1.16 -1.70 -8.53
N LEU A 26 -1.26 -2.00 -7.24
CA LEU A 26 -0.44 -1.42 -6.19
C LEU A 26 0.10 -2.52 -5.28
N SER A 27 1.18 -2.20 -4.57
CA SER A 27 1.72 -3.03 -3.50
C SER A 27 1.13 -2.58 -2.17
N LEU A 28 0.42 -3.49 -1.50
CA LEU A 28 0.01 -3.31 -0.11
C LEU A 28 1.00 -4.02 0.80
N PHE A 29 1.51 -3.28 1.80
CA PHE A 29 2.42 -3.79 2.82
C PHE A 29 1.65 -4.05 4.11
N LEU A 30 1.69 -5.28 4.59
CA LEU A 30 0.96 -5.73 5.77
C LEU A 30 1.92 -6.12 6.90
N PRO A 31 1.58 -5.82 8.17
CA PRO A 31 2.34 -6.31 9.32
C PRO A 31 2.25 -7.82 9.44
N HIS A 32 3.27 -8.43 10.04
CA HIS A 32 3.15 -9.81 10.53
C HIS A 32 2.19 -9.90 11.73
N PRO A 33 1.63 -11.08 12.04
CA PRO A 33 0.86 -11.28 13.26
C PRO A 33 1.62 -10.80 14.51
N GLY A 34 0.98 -9.99 15.35
CA GLY A 34 1.59 -9.40 16.54
C GLY A 34 2.36 -8.10 16.31
N GLN A 35 2.61 -7.72 15.05
CA GLN A 35 3.12 -6.38 14.72
C GLN A 35 1.98 -5.39 14.58
N ARG A 36 2.17 -4.17 15.09
CA ARG A 36 1.17 -3.09 14.98
C ARG A 36 1.18 -2.44 13.60
N GLU A 37 2.34 -2.37 12.97
CA GLU A 37 2.57 -1.60 11.74
C GLU A 37 3.53 -2.36 10.81
N PRO A 38 3.37 -2.25 9.48
CA PRO A 38 4.27 -2.87 8.52
C PRO A 38 5.67 -2.23 8.59
N ARG A 39 6.72 -3.05 8.60
CA ARG A 39 8.11 -2.56 8.51
C ARG A 39 8.52 -2.40 7.04
N VAL A 40 8.60 -1.15 6.59
CA VAL A 40 9.13 -0.74 5.29
C VAL A 40 10.22 0.31 5.54
N PRO A 41 11.45 0.14 5.00
CA PRO A 41 12.58 1.03 5.32
C PRO A 41 12.54 2.31 4.48
N VAL A 42 11.50 3.12 4.66
CA VAL A 42 11.27 4.37 3.91
C VAL A 42 12.37 5.42 4.16
N GLU A 43 13.03 5.34 5.31
CA GLU A 43 14.18 6.18 5.69
C GLU A 43 15.40 5.98 4.78
N ALA A 44 15.48 4.86 4.06
CA ALA A 44 16.53 4.60 3.09
C ALA A 44 16.34 5.33 1.75
N GLY A 45 15.29 6.16 1.61
CA GLY A 45 15.03 6.98 0.43
C GLY A 45 14.93 6.12 -0.82
N GLU A 46 15.60 6.50 -1.91
CA GLU A 46 15.59 5.75 -3.18
C GLU A 46 16.08 4.29 -3.03
N ASN A 47 16.88 4.00 -2.01
CA ASN A 47 17.42 2.66 -1.77
C ASN A 47 16.49 1.75 -0.94
N TRP A 48 15.29 2.24 -0.56
CA TRP A 48 14.35 1.50 0.28
C TRP A 48 14.08 0.07 -0.23
N TRP A 49 14.00 -0.12 -1.55
CA TRP A 49 13.69 -1.43 -2.12
C TRP A 49 14.83 -2.44 -1.91
N ALA A 50 16.09 -2.01 -2.06
CA ALA A 50 17.23 -2.89 -1.83
C ALA A 50 17.33 -3.27 -0.35
N VAL A 51 17.13 -2.29 0.55
CA VAL A 51 17.11 -2.51 2.00
C VAL A 51 15.97 -3.45 2.38
N TYR A 52 14.75 -3.22 1.87
CA TYR A 52 13.59 -4.06 2.12
C TYR A 52 13.83 -5.52 1.71
N ARG A 53 14.48 -5.77 0.57
CA ARG A 53 14.82 -7.13 0.12
C ARG A 53 15.90 -7.81 0.96
N ALA A 54 16.75 -7.05 1.62
CA ALA A 54 17.82 -7.57 2.48
C ALA A 54 17.36 -7.82 3.93
N MET A 55 16.21 -7.28 4.33
CA MET A 55 15.65 -7.50 5.66
C MET A 55 15.24 -8.97 5.89
N PRO A 56 15.31 -9.47 7.15
CA PRO A 56 14.74 -10.77 7.52
C PRO A 56 13.27 -10.87 7.13
N GLU A 57 12.83 -12.06 6.71
CA GLU A 57 11.45 -12.27 6.23
C GLU A 57 10.41 -12.04 7.33
N GLU A 58 10.75 -12.40 8.56
CA GLU A 58 9.92 -12.30 9.76
C GLU A 58 9.77 -10.84 10.22
N GLU A 59 10.64 -9.95 9.74
CA GLU A 59 10.63 -8.53 10.09
C GLU A 59 10.02 -7.69 8.97
N ARG A 60 10.41 -7.90 7.72
CA ARG A 60 9.95 -7.08 6.59
C ARG A 60 8.46 -7.29 6.34
N ALA A 61 7.75 -6.19 6.07
CA ALA A 61 6.31 -6.24 5.82
C ALA A 61 5.95 -7.22 4.70
N VAL A 62 4.82 -7.91 4.84
CA VAL A 62 4.31 -8.82 3.81
C VAL A 62 3.76 -8.00 2.64
N MET A 63 4.37 -8.13 1.46
CA MET A 63 3.93 -7.42 0.24
C MET A 63 2.92 -8.25 -0.56
N ARG A 64 1.80 -7.64 -0.95
CA ARG A 64 0.79 -8.27 -1.82
C ARG A 64 0.34 -7.30 -2.90
N SER A 65 0.18 -7.81 -4.12
CA SER A 65 -0.35 -7.04 -5.24
C SER A 65 -1.87 -7.05 -5.22
N TYR A 66 -2.48 -5.88 -5.25
CA TYR A 66 -3.92 -5.69 -5.39
C TYR A 66 -4.24 -4.68 -6.48
N THR A 67 -5.46 -4.70 -7.01
CA THR A 67 -5.93 -3.75 -8.02
C THR A 67 -6.66 -2.58 -7.37
N VAL A 68 -6.43 -1.37 -7.87
CA VAL A 68 -7.24 -0.20 -7.53
C VAL A 68 -8.63 -0.38 -8.11
N ARG A 69 -9.63 -0.58 -7.24
CA ARG A 69 -11.02 -0.79 -7.66
C ARG A 69 -11.72 0.51 -8.06
N ALA A 70 -11.42 1.61 -7.39
CA ALA A 70 -11.94 2.94 -7.68
C ALA A 70 -11.10 4.00 -6.95
N GLN A 71 -10.86 5.13 -7.59
CA GLN A 71 -10.35 6.34 -6.97
C GLN A 71 -11.52 7.33 -6.88
N ARG A 72 -11.73 7.93 -5.70
CA ARG A 72 -12.76 8.95 -5.46
C ARG A 72 -12.06 10.22 -5.06
N ARG A 73 -12.35 11.31 -5.76
CA ARG A 73 -11.90 12.66 -5.38
C ARG A 73 -12.98 13.35 -4.58
N ALA A 74 -12.60 14.28 -3.71
CA ALA A 74 -13.55 15.15 -3.04
C ALA A 74 -14.22 16.07 -4.08
N ASP A 75 -15.39 16.60 -3.74
CA ASP A 75 -16.20 17.44 -4.64
C ASP A 75 -15.50 18.74 -5.06
N ASP A 76 -14.43 19.13 -4.35
CA ASP A 76 -13.57 20.27 -4.67
C ASP A 76 -12.45 19.96 -5.68
N GLY A 77 -12.39 18.72 -6.18
CA GLY A 77 -11.40 18.28 -7.16
C GLY A 77 -10.05 17.86 -6.56
N THR A 78 -9.94 17.85 -5.22
CA THR A 78 -8.78 17.32 -4.48
C THR A 78 -8.89 15.82 -4.23
#